data_AF-A0A496WDL2-F1
#
_entry.id   AF-A0A496WDL2-F1
#
_cell.length_a   1.000
_cell.length_b   1.000
_cell.length_c   1.000
_cell.angle_alpha   90.00
_cell.angle_beta   90.00
_cell.angle_gamma   90.00
#
_symmetry.space_group_name_H-M   'P 1'
#
loop_
_entity.id
_entity.type
_entity.pdbx_description
1 polymer ?
#
loop_
_entity_poly.entity_id
_entity_poly.type
_entity_poly.pdbx_seq_one_letter_code
_entity_poly.pdbx_strand_id
1 'polypeptide(L)'
;MDHFALKSDSLFQSLINGKLHRNFMGYTASKTRLMIGLGMSAIGDSWYAFAQNEKAVPEYEARANRGELPVFRGHLLTDEDRVIRQHILNIMCHFETTWDKQDSQFPELVQCLLKLEEMEADGLVELSEQKLVVPEVARPFVRNICMAFDLRLIRNSPDSRIFSMTI
;
A
#
# COMPACT_ATOMS: atom_id res chain seq x y z
N MET A 1 7.68 -9.56 3.43
CA MET A 1 7.66 -8.63 4.59
C MET A 1 9.01 -8.72 5.24
N ASP A 2 9.57 -7.58 5.64
CA ASP A 2 11.01 -7.50 5.94
C ASP A 2 11.24 -7.06 7.40
N HIS A 3 10.25 -7.29 8.28
CA HIS A 3 10.25 -6.84 9.68
C HIS A 3 9.98 -8.02 10.61
N PHE A 4 10.77 -8.11 11.68
CA PHE A 4 10.60 -9.06 12.77
C PHE A 4 10.53 -8.28 14.08
N ALA A 5 9.65 -8.68 14.99
CA ALA A 5 9.44 -8.00 16.27
C ALA A 5 9.24 -9.03 17.38
N LEU A 6 9.70 -8.69 18.59
CA LEU A 6 9.44 -9.50 19.78
C LEU A 6 7.96 -9.49 20.12
N LYS A 7 7.47 -10.52 20.82
CA LYS A 7 6.07 -10.58 21.28
C LYS A 7 5.71 -9.40 22.21
N SER A 8 6.68 -8.85 22.92
CA SER A 8 6.51 -7.67 23.78
C SER A 8 6.53 -6.34 23.01
N ASP A 9 6.89 -6.34 21.73
CA ASP A 9 7.02 -5.13 20.93
C ASP A 9 5.65 -4.55 20.57
N SER A 10 5.55 -3.23 20.58
CA SER A 10 4.36 -2.48 20.16
C SER A 10 3.85 -2.84 18.76
N LEU A 11 4.73 -3.19 17.82
CA LEU A 11 4.37 -3.64 16.47
C LEU A 11 3.64 -4.97 16.50
N PHE A 12 4.18 -5.95 17.25
CA PHE A 12 3.55 -7.25 17.40
C PHE A 12 2.18 -7.11 18.09
N GLN A 13 2.12 -6.32 19.16
CA GLN A 13 0.87 -6.01 19.85
C GLN A 13 -0.13 -5.31 18.92
N SER A 14 0.32 -4.41 18.05
CA SER A 14 -0.56 -3.74 17.08
C SER A 14 -1.06 -4.70 16.00
N LEU A 15 -0.23 -5.65 15.57
CA LEU A 15 -0.63 -6.68 14.61
C LEU A 15 -1.77 -7.55 15.17
N ILE A 16 -1.58 -8.14 16.35
CA ILE A 16 -2.59 -9.03 16.94
C ILE A 16 -3.89 -8.31 17.31
N ASN A 17 -3.82 -6.99 17.55
CA ASN A 17 -4.98 -6.16 17.87
C ASN A 17 -5.61 -5.49 16.63
N GLY A 18 -5.16 -5.80 15.41
CA GLY A 18 -5.69 -5.21 14.18
C GLY A 18 -5.45 -3.69 14.05
N LYS A 19 -4.44 -3.15 14.75
CA LYS A 19 -4.08 -1.73 14.76
C LYS A 19 -2.80 -1.41 13.98
N LEU A 20 -2.13 -2.44 13.47
CA LEU A 20 -0.91 -2.26 12.67
C LEU A 20 -1.20 -1.34 11.48
N HIS A 21 -0.30 -0.41 11.24
CA HIS A 21 -0.38 0.49 10.10
C HIS A 21 0.93 0.47 9.33
N ARG A 22 0.89 0.89 8.07
CA ARG A 22 2.06 1.01 7.21
C ARG A 22 2.05 2.35 6.48
N ASN A 23 3.16 3.05 6.53
CA ASN A 23 3.40 4.31 5.83
C ASN A 23 4.67 4.21 4.96
N PHE A 24 5.18 5.35 4.48
CA PHE A 24 6.38 5.37 3.63
C PHE A 24 7.63 4.76 4.32
N MET A 25 7.74 4.90 5.65
CA MET A 25 8.87 4.41 6.45
C MET A 25 8.76 2.93 6.85
N GLY A 26 7.63 2.28 6.59
CA GLY A 26 7.39 0.88 6.95
C GLY A 26 6.22 0.72 7.93
N TYR A 27 6.27 -0.35 8.72
CA TYR A 27 5.23 -0.67 9.69
C TYR A 27 5.34 0.18 10.96
N THR A 28 4.21 0.58 11.50
CA THR A 28 4.11 1.41 12.71
C THR A 28 2.94 0.98 13.58
N ALA A 29 3.13 1.09 14.90
CA ALA A 29 2.09 0.88 15.90
C ALA A 29 1.15 2.10 16.04
N SER A 30 1.54 3.25 15.48
CA SER A 30 0.77 4.48 15.54
C SER A 30 0.07 4.77 14.20
N LYS A 31 -1.26 4.87 14.24
CA LYS A 31 -2.07 5.23 13.08
C LYS A 31 -2.18 6.74 12.97
N THR A 32 -1.40 7.35 12.08
CA THR A 32 -1.60 8.74 11.65
C THR A 32 -2.15 8.79 10.23
N ARG A 33 -3.11 9.69 9.98
CA ARG A 33 -3.61 9.99 8.63
C ARG A 33 -2.82 11.11 7.94
N LEU A 34 -1.89 11.74 8.67
CA LEU A 34 -1.06 12.82 8.17
C LEU A 34 0.38 12.63 8.65
N MET A 35 1.29 12.54 7.70
CA MET A 35 2.73 12.57 7.89
C MET A 35 3.28 13.71 7.06
N ILE A 36 3.98 14.64 7.72
CA ILE A 36 4.68 15.74 7.06
C ILE A 36 6.16 15.33 6.94
N GLY A 37 6.63 15.14 5.71
CA GLY A 37 8.03 14.87 5.43
C GLY A 37 8.83 16.18 5.43
N LEU A 38 9.82 16.30 6.32
CA LEU A 38 10.72 17.45 6.40
C LEU A 38 12.13 17.06 5.94
N GLY A 39 12.80 17.98 5.27
CA GLY A 39 14.14 17.76 4.70
C GLY A 39 14.11 17.36 3.23
N MET A 40 15.31 17.35 2.62
CA MET A 40 15.48 16.94 1.23
C MET A 40 14.99 15.51 1.02
N SER A 41 14.40 15.24 -0.15
CA SER A 41 13.84 13.97 -0.61
C SER A 41 12.68 13.39 0.22
N ALA A 42 12.36 13.99 1.38
CA ALA A 42 11.34 13.49 2.28
C ALA A 42 9.98 13.40 1.59
N ILE A 43 9.22 12.37 1.96
CA ILE A 43 7.88 12.14 1.45
C ILE A 43 6.87 12.35 2.58
N GLY A 44 5.95 13.27 2.32
CA GLY A 44 4.73 13.40 3.09
C GLY A 44 3.66 12.43 2.56
N ASP A 45 2.91 11.86 3.49
CA ASP A 45 1.80 10.97 3.22
C ASP A 45 0.58 11.48 3.98
N SER A 46 -0.46 11.81 3.22
CA SER A 46 -1.80 12.00 3.76
C SER A 46 -2.72 10.95 3.16
N TRP A 47 -3.87 10.75 3.80
CA TRP A 47 -4.90 9.87 3.26
C TRP A 47 -5.33 10.23 1.82
N TYR A 48 -5.18 11.50 1.43
CA TYR A 48 -5.66 12.03 0.14
C TYR A 48 -4.55 12.30 -0.87
N ALA A 49 -3.30 12.34 -0.43
CA ALA A 49 -2.20 12.80 -1.28
C ALA A 49 -0.84 12.36 -0.77
N PHE A 50 0.09 12.17 -1.71
CA PHE A 50 1.52 12.09 -1.45
C PHE A 50 2.21 13.36 -1.94
N ALA A 51 3.23 13.80 -1.23
CA ALA A 51 4.08 14.91 -1.65
C ALA A 51 5.54 14.54 -1.41
N GLN A 52 6.42 14.84 -2.36
CA GLN A 52 7.86 14.63 -2.25
C GLN A 52 8.56 15.98 -2.33
N ASN A 53 9.44 16.24 -1.36
CA ASN A 53 10.30 17.42 -1.36
C ASN A 53 11.39 17.32 -2.43
N GLU A 54 12.02 18.45 -2.74
CA GLU A 54 13.20 18.53 -3.60
C GLU A 54 14.24 17.47 -3.22
N LYS A 55 14.78 16.79 -4.23
CA LYS A 55 15.66 15.63 -4.03
C LYS A 55 17.11 16.01 -3.77
N ALA A 56 17.50 17.22 -4.16
CA ALA A 56 18.84 17.72 -3.99
C ALA A 56 18.84 18.87 -2.97
N VAL A 57 19.90 18.89 -2.14
CA VAL A 57 20.05 19.85 -1.03
C VAL A 57 19.97 21.30 -1.51
N PRO A 58 20.69 21.72 -2.57
CA PRO A 58 20.69 23.13 -2.98
C PRO A 58 19.29 23.65 -3.35
N GLU A 59 18.49 22.86 -4.07
CA GLU A 59 17.14 23.20 -4.50
C GLU A 59 16.18 23.26 -3.31
N TYR A 60 16.29 22.30 -2.39
CA TYR A 60 15.53 22.29 -1.15
C TYR A 60 15.79 23.55 -0.33
N GLU A 61 17.07 23.85 -0.06
CA GLU A 61 17.48 25.01 0.73
C GLU A 61 17.09 26.33 0.06
N ALA A 62 17.28 26.45 -1.26
CA ALA A 62 16.93 27.65 -1.99
C ALA A 62 15.44 27.98 -1.89
N ARG A 63 14.55 26.98 -2.01
CA ARG A 63 13.10 27.17 -1.86
C ARG A 63 12.72 27.46 -0.41
N ALA A 64 13.25 26.68 0.54
CA ALA A 64 12.96 26.85 1.96
C ALA A 64 13.38 28.25 2.46
N ASN A 65 14.56 28.74 2.06
CA ASN A 65 15.06 30.07 2.44
C ASN A 65 14.25 31.23 1.84
N ARG A 66 13.48 30.99 0.77
CA ARG A 66 12.51 31.95 0.21
C ARG A 66 11.13 31.89 0.88
N GLY A 67 10.94 31.00 1.87
CA GLY A 67 9.64 30.76 2.50
C GLY A 67 8.67 29.96 1.61
N GLU A 68 9.17 29.31 0.56
CA GLU A 68 8.37 28.45 -0.31
C GLU A 68 8.33 27.03 0.23
N LEU A 69 7.21 26.32 0.04
CA LEU A 69 7.17 24.89 0.29
C LEU A 69 8.07 24.17 -0.73
N PRO A 70 9.09 23.40 -0.31
CA PRO A 70 10.07 22.77 -1.20
C PRO A 70 9.51 21.47 -1.84
N VAL A 71 8.23 21.46 -2.22
CA VAL A 71 7.57 20.30 -2.84
C VAL A 71 7.92 20.25 -4.33
N PHE A 72 8.58 19.17 -4.75
CA PHE A 72 8.99 18.90 -6.13
C PHE A 72 7.86 18.25 -6.95
N ARG A 73 7.19 17.26 -6.36
CA ARG A 73 6.07 16.55 -7.01
C ARG A 73 5.10 16.01 -5.97
N GLY A 74 3.87 15.74 -6.39
CA GLY A 74 2.88 15.07 -5.57
C GLY A 74 1.91 14.25 -6.40
N HIS A 75 1.07 13.48 -5.72
CA HIS A 75 -0.01 12.71 -6.32
C HIS A 75 -1.26 12.91 -5.46
N LEU A 76 -2.30 13.53 -6.02
CA LEU A 76 -3.62 13.60 -5.41
C LEU A 76 -4.36 12.31 -5.73
N LEU A 77 -4.79 11.60 -4.69
CA LEU A 77 -5.51 10.34 -4.82
C LEU A 77 -6.95 10.63 -5.25
N THR A 78 -7.37 9.96 -6.32
CA THR A 78 -8.79 9.91 -6.71
C THR A 78 -9.59 9.10 -5.68
N ASP A 79 -10.91 9.14 -5.80
CA ASP A 79 -11.82 8.33 -4.97
C ASP A 79 -11.51 6.84 -5.14
N GLU A 80 -11.27 6.42 -6.38
CA GLU A 80 -10.83 5.06 -6.73
C GLU A 80 -9.48 4.71 -6.08
N ASP A 81 -8.45 5.59 -6.21
CA ASP A 81 -7.14 5.38 -5.61
C ASP A 81 -7.27 5.17 -4.08
N ARG A 82 -8.21 5.87 -3.42
CA ARG A 82 -8.44 5.78 -1.96
C ARG A 82 -9.08 4.45 -1.56
N VAL A 83 -10.04 3.94 -2.33
CA VAL A 83 -10.66 2.63 -2.09
C VAL A 83 -9.63 1.51 -2.26
N ILE A 84 -8.88 1.54 -3.37
CA ILE A 84 -7.82 0.57 -3.64
C ILE A 84 -6.73 0.62 -2.57
N ARG A 85 -6.29 1.83 -2.19
CA ARG A 85 -5.32 2.03 -1.10
C ARG A 85 -5.81 1.36 0.18
N GLN A 86 -7.09 1.46 0.51
CA GLN A 86 -7.67 0.84 1.70
C GLN A 86 -7.61 -0.69 1.61
N HIS A 87 -7.94 -1.30 0.46
CA HIS A 87 -7.81 -2.75 0.30
C HIS A 87 -6.36 -3.22 0.44
N ILE A 88 -5.42 -2.57 -0.25
CA ILE A 88 -3.99 -2.92 -0.18
C ILE A 88 -3.47 -2.78 1.24
N LEU A 89 -3.81 -1.70 1.95
CA LEU A 89 -3.40 -1.52 3.35
C LEU A 89 -3.98 -2.60 4.27
N ASN A 90 -5.25 -2.97 4.07
CA ASN A 90 -5.88 -4.03 4.85
C ASN A 90 -5.18 -5.38 4.62
N ILE A 91 -4.91 -5.74 3.37
CA ILE A 91 -4.19 -6.98 3.03
C ILE A 91 -2.78 -6.95 3.65
N MET A 92 -2.06 -5.84 3.51
CA MET A 92 -0.67 -5.69 4.00
C MET A 92 -0.54 -5.68 5.53
N CYS A 93 -1.53 -5.16 6.26
CA CYS A 93 -1.45 -4.93 7.71
C CYS A 93 -2.30 -5.88 8.54
N HIS A 94 -3.38 -6.41 7.96
CA HIS A 94 -4.40 -7.20 8.66
C HIS A 94 -4.60 -8.57 8.00
N PHE A 95 -3.98 -8.82 6.85
CA PHE A 95 -4.07 -10.10 6.12
C PHE A 95 -5.49 -10.45 5.68
N GLU A 96 -6.36 -9.45 5.56
CA GLU A 96 -7.72 -9.63 5.06
C GLU A 96 -8.24 -8.32 4.47
N THR A 97 -9.29 -8.37 3.64
CA THR A 97 -10.03 -7.18 3.19
C THR A 97 -11.46 -7.56 2.81
N THR A 98 -12.40 -6.60 2.89
CA THR A 98 -13.83 -6.81 2.57
C THR A 98 -14.35 -5.76 1.60
N TRP A 99 -15.39 -6.10 0.85
CA TRP A 99 -16.11 -5.23 -0.08
C TRP A 99 -17.63 -5.31 0.12
N ASP A 100 -18.03 -5.48 1.39
CA ASP A 100 -19.42 -5.61 1.84
C ASP A 100 -20.21 -4.29 1.80
N LYS A 101 -19.50 -3.16 1.67
CA LYS A 101 -20.09 -1.83 1.61
C LYS A 101 -19.91 -1.27 0.22
N GLN A 102 -20.86 -0.44 -0.21
CA GLN A 102 -20.79 0.22 -1.52
C GLN A 102 -19.50 1.07 -1.65
N ASP A 103 -19.08 1.74 -0.58
CA ASP A 103 -17.88 2.58 -0.56
C ASP A 103 -16.56 1.78 -0.56
N SER A 104 -16.61 0.46 -0.41
CA SER A 104 -15.46 -0.43 -0.56
C SER A 104 -15.49 -1.23 -1.87
N GLN A 105 -16.32 -0.81 -2.82
CA GLN A 105 -16.36 -1.38 -4.17
C GLN A 105 -15.79 -0.39 -5.19
N PHE A 106 -15.20 -0.93 -6.24
CA PHE A 106 -14.72 -0.17 -7.39
C PHE A 106 -14.96 -0.98 -8.68
N PRO A 107 -15.06 -0.34 -9.86
CA PRO A 107 -15.56 -0.99 -11.07
C PRO A 107 -14.80 -2.27 -11.48
N GLU A 108 -13.48 -2.28 -11.32
CA GLU A 108 -12.61 -3.40 -11.70
C GLU A 108 -12.43 -4.45 -10.60
N LEU A 109 -13.13 -4.36 -9.47
CA LEU A 109 -12.94 -5.28 -8.35
C LEU A 109 -13.08 -6.75 -8.78
N VAL A 110 -14.09 -7.08 -9.59
CA VAL A 110 -14.27 -8.45 -10.11
C VAL A 110 -13.05 -8.90 -10.93
N GLN A 111 -12.48 -8.02 -11.75
CA GLN A 111 -11.28 -8.33 -12.53
C GLN A 111 -10.05 -8.54 -11.64
N CYS A 112 -9.93 -7.79 -10.54
CA CYS A 112 -8.91 -8.01 -9.52
C CYS A 112 -9.07 -9.39 -8.85
N LEU A 113 -10.30 -9.80 -8.54
CA LEU A 113 -10.57 -11.11 -7.94
C LEU A 113 -10.26 -12.27 -8.89
N LEU A 114 -10.59 -12.14 -10.19
CA LEU A 114 -10.25 -13.15 -11.20
C LEU A 114 -8.73 -13.38 -11.29
N LYS A 115 -7.91 -12.34 -11.07
CA LYS A 115 -6.44 -12.48 -11.05
C LYS A 115 -5.91 -13.27 -9.85
N LEU A 116 -6.75 -13.55 -8.85
CA LEU A 116 -6.39 -14.30 -7.66
C LEU A 116 -6.74 -15.78 -7.77
N GLU A 117 -7.42 -16.25 -8.83
CA GLU A 117 -7.85 -17.65 -8.96
C GLU A 117 -6.68 -18.64 -8.85
N GLU A 118 -5.55 -18.37 -9.50
CA GLU A 118 -4.35 -19.21 -9.40
C GLU A 118 -3.78 -19.18 -7.97
N MET A 119 -3.75 -18.01 -7.33
CA MET A 119 -3.28 -17.87 -5.94
C MET A 119 -4.22 -18.57 -4.94
N GLU A 120 -5.52 -18.58 -5.20
CA GLU A 120 -6.50 -19.32 -4.40
C GLU A 120 -6.31 -20.82 -4.55
N ALA A 121 -6.11 -21.31 -5.78
CA ALA A 121 -5.80 -22.72 -6.05
C ALA A 121 -4.52 -23.19 -5.35
N ASP A 122 -3.51 -22.30 -5.24
CA ASP A 122 -2.27 -22.54 -4.51
C ASP A 122 -2.39 -22.37 -2.97
N GLY A 123 -3.57 -22.00 -2.47
CA GLY A 123 -3.81 -21.78 -1.03
C GLY A 123 -3.16 -20.51 -0.48
N LEU A 124 -2.84 -19.54 -1.33
CA LEU A 124 -2.24 -18.26 -0.95
C LEU A 124 -3.28 -17.22 -0.51
N VAL A 125 -4.53 -17.40 -0.92
CA VAL A 125 -5.67 -16.60 -0.50
C VAL A 125 -6.89 -17.51 -0.32
N GLU A 126 -7.79 -17.11 0.56
CA GLU A 126 -9.12 -17.68 0.70
C GLU A 126 -10.12 -16.60 0.28
N LEU A 127 -10.88 -16.85 -0.79
CA LEU A 127 -11.93 -15.95 -1.24
C LEU A 127 -13.30 -16.44 -0.77
N SER A 128 -14.15 -15.48 -0.43
CA SER A 128 -15.57 -15.66 -0.17
C SER A 128 -16.33 -14.55 -0.88
N GLU A 129 -17.67 -14.55 -0.83
CA GLU A 129 -18.49 -13.60 -1.59
C GLU A 129 -18.06 -12.14 -1.46
N GLN A 130 -17.68 -11.71 -0.25
CA GLN A 130 -17.40 -10.30 0.07
C GLN A 130 -16.11 -10.09 0.89
N LYS A 131 -15.24 -11.11 0.94
CA LYS A 131 -14.03 -11.08 1.77
C LYS A 131 -12.91 -11.92 1.17
N LEU A 132 -11.69 -11.40 1.31
CA LEU A 132 -10.42 -12.09 1.07
C LEU A 132 -9.68 -12.24 2.39
N VAL A 133 -9.13 -13.42 2.66
CA VAL A 133 -8.19 -13.69 3.76
C VAL A 133 -6.89 -14.25 3.21
N VAL A 134 -5.76 -13.82 3.78
CA VAL A 134 -4.42 -14.35 3.47
C VAL A 134 -4.03 -15.33 4.59
N PRO A 135 -3.95 -16.65 4.32
CA PRO A 135 -3.51 -17.65 5.28
C PRO A 135 -2.13 -17.33 5.86
N GLU A 136 -1.86 -17.78 7.08
CA GLU A 136 -0.59 -17.48 7.76
C GLU A 136 0.64 -17.93 6.96
N VAL A 137 0.57 -19.11 6.36
CA VAL A 137 1.62 -19.68 5.50
C VAL A 137 1.85 -18.86 4.23
N ALA A 138 0.86 -18.08 3.79
CA ALA A 138 0.89 -17.30 2.57
C ALA A 138 1.35 -15.84 2.78
N ARG A 139 1.44 -15.38 4.04
CA ARG A 139 1.89 -14.01 4.38
C ARG A 139 3.22 -13.59 3.75
N PRO A 140 4.22 -14.47 3.50
CA PRO A 140 5.41 -14.09 2.75
C PRO A 140 5.11 -13.53 1.34
N PHE A 141 4.03 -13.98 0.70
CA PHE A 141 3.59 -13.61 -0.65
C PHE A 141 2.59 -12.44 -0.68
N VAL A 142 2.37 -11.76 0.45
CA VAL A 142 1.37 -10.68 0.55
C VAL A 142 1.54 -9.57 -0.49
N ARG A 143 2.76 -9.30 -0.94
CA ARG A 143 3.02 -8.30 -2.00
C ARG A 143 2.45 -8.76 -3.34
N ASN A 144 2.61 -10.03 -3.70
CA ASN A 144 2.06 -10.60 -4.93
C ASN A 144 0.53 -10.54 -4.91
N ILE A 145 -0.09 -10.83 -3.75
CA ILE A 145 -1.54 -10.73 -3.56
C ILE A 145 -2.00 -9.27 -3.75
N CYS A 146 -1.27 -8.29 -3.18
CA CYS A 146 -1.61 -6.87 -3.34
C CYS A 146 -1.49 -6.38 -4.79
N MET A 147 -0.61 -6.97 -5.61
CA MET A 147 -0.48 -6.59 -7.02
C MET A 147 -1.77 -6.86 -7.81
N ALA A 148 -2.61 -7.81 -7.40
CA ALA A 148 -3.90 -8.05 -8.03
C ALA A 148 -4.86 -6.86 -7.90
N PHE A 149 -4.65 -5.99 -6.90
CA PHE A 149 -5.44 -4.77 -6.66
C PHE A 149 -4.79 -3.51 -7.25
N ASP A 150 -3.59 -3.57 -7.82
CA ASP A 150 -2.91 -2.40 -8.41
C ASP A 150 -3.45 -2.09 -9.80
N LEU A 151 -4.48 -1.24 -9.88
CA LEU A 151 -5.09 -0.86 -11.16
C LEU A 151 -4.15 -0.10 -12.08
N ARG A 152 -3.18 0.65 -11.55
CA ARG A 152 -2.21 1.36 -12.40
C ARG A 152 -1.28 0.37 -13.08
N LEU A 153 -0.86 -0.67 -12.36
CA LEU A 153 -0.11 -1.77 -12.96
C LEU A 153 -0.94 -2.51 -14.00
N ILE A 154 -2.20 -2.82 -13.70
CA ILE A 154 -3.09 -3.56 -14.62
C ILE A 154 -3.34 -2.77 -15.91
N ARG A 155 -3.70 -1.49 -15.79
CA ARG A 155 -4.01 -0.61 -16.94
C ARG A 155 -2.78 -0.27 -17.79
N ASN A 156 -1.58 -0.27 -17.18
CA ASN A 156 -0.32 -0.03 -17.88
C ASN A 156 0.43 -1.32 -18.25
N SER A 157 -0.17 -2.49 -18.06
CA SER A 157 0.48 -3.76 -18.40
C SER A 157 0.66 -3.82 -19.92
N PRO A 158 1.90 -3.86 -20.45
CA PRO A 158 2.12 -4.02 -21.87
C PRO A 158 1.58 -5.38 -22.33
N ASP A 159 1.06 -5.44 -23.56
CA ASP A 159 0.60 -6.69 -24.19
C ASP A 159 1.73 -7.74 -24.36
N SER A 160 3.00 -7.30 -24.22
CA SER A 160 4.17 -8.15 -24.28
C SER A 160 4.52 -8.73 -22.90
N ARG A 161 4.85 -10.03 -22.86
CA ARG A 161 5.38 -10.69 -21.65
C ARG A 161 6.56 -9.91 -21.07
N ILE A 162 6.36 -9.35 -19.88
CA ILE A 162 7.44 -8.80 -19.06
C ILE A 162 8.16 -9.99 -18.42
N PHE A 163 9.17 -10.54 -19.09
CA PHE A 163 10.06 -11.48 -18.43
C PHE A 163 10.92 -10.71 -17.43
N SER A 164 10.76 -11.00 -16.14
CA SER A 164 11.86 -10.82 -15.20
C SER A 164 12.91 -11.87 -15.56
N MET A 165 13.92 -11.49 -16.33
CA MET A 165 15.10 -12.32 -16.51
C MET A 165 15.86 -12.33 -15.18
N THR A 166 15.57 -13.33 -14.34
CA THR A 166 16.48 -13.73 -13.29
C THR A 166 17.52 -14.65 -13.94
N ILE A 167 18.76 -14.17 -14.05
CA ILE A 167 19.94 -15.00 -14.32
C ILE A 167 20.31 -15.70 -13.01
#